data_AF-A0A351L9S8-F1
#
_entry.id   AF-A0A351L9S8-F1
#
_cell.length_a   1.000
_cell.length_b   1.000
_cell.length_c   1.000
_cell.angle_alpha   90.00
_cell.angle_beta   90.00
_cell.angle_gamma   90.00
#
_symmetry.space_group_name_H-M   'P 1'
#
loop_
_entity.id
_entity.type
_entity.pdbx_description
1 polymer ?
#
loop_
_entity_poly.entity_id
_entity_poly.type
_entity_poly.pdbx_seq_one_letter_code
_entity_poly.pdbx_strand_id
1 'polypeptide(L)'
;MAYSDFNLSKFKKTFNLQIDEEADLFAPVEAMQPSETLKATLAETLELGLAINTEKARSELIITPLLLEVRRKANFPLSLFSGVEFNVDSTKGLNGYCDFILSRSKEQLTINAPVVIVVEAKNENITGGLGQCAATMLAAQLFNQQEGSEIKTIYGSVTTGDIWKFLKLEESEVSIDLNNYYIKELDKILGILLKTIEP
;
A
#
# COMPACT_ATOMS: atom_id res chain seq x y z
N MET A 1 7.47 -18.67 8.59
CA MET A 1 6.67 -18.10 7.49
C MET A 1 6.61 -16.61 7.72
N ALA A 2 6.76 -15.80 6.67
CA ALA A 2 6.70 -14.35 6.70
C ALA A 2 5.71 -13.84 5.65
N TYR A 3 5.45 -12.53 5.61
CA TYR A 3 4.56 -11.91 4.62
C TYR A 3 4.90 -12.31 3.18
N SER A 4 6.19 -12.33 2.83
CA SER A 4 6.68 -12.68 1.50
C SER A 4 6.40 -14.13 1.06
N ASP A 5 6.00 -15.00 2.00
CA ASP A 5 5.66 -16.39 1.69
C ASP A 5 4.21 -16.56 1.23
N PHE A 6 3.41 -15.49 1.20
CA PHE A 6 2.00 -15.53 0.80
C PHE A 6 1.80 -15.14 -0.67
N ASN A 7 1.21 -16.06 -1.43
CA ASN A 7 0.44 -15.73 -2.63
C ASN A 7 -1.07 -15.76 -2.30
N LEU A 8 -1.92 -15.28 -3.19
CA LEU A 8 -3.37 -15.19 -2.94
C LEU A 8 -4.01 -16.55 -2.58
N SER A 9 -3.64 -17.63 -3.29
CA SER A 9 -4.18 -18.97 -3.04
C SER A 9 -3.84 -19.46 -1.63
N LYS A 10 -2.60 -19.27 -1.20
CA LYS A 10 -2.14 -19.61 0.14
C LYS A 10 -2.79 -18.72 1.19
N PHE A 11 -2.85 -17.41 0.97
CA PHE A 11 -3.51 -16.46 1.87
C PHE A 11 -4.97 -16.86 2.11
N LYS A 12 -5.75 -17.08 1.04
CA LYS A 12 -7.15 -17.51 1.11
C LYS A 12 -7.32 -18.79 1.92
N LYS A 13 -6.50 -19.80 1.68
CA LYS A 13 -6.54 -21.08 2.40
C LYS A 13 -6.15 -20.96 3.87
N THR A 14 -5.16 -20.14 4.19
CA THR A 14 -4.64 -20.00 5.55
C THR A 14 -5.59 -19.24 6.45
N PHE A 15 -6.20 -18.16 5.95
CA PHE A 15 -6.99 -17.25 6.79
C PHE A 15 -8.50 -17.34 6.59
N ASN A 16 -8.96 -18.12 5.59
CA ASN A 16 -10.37 -18.31 5.28
C ASN A 16 -11.12 -16.98 5.00
N LEU A 17 -10.45 -16.02 4.37
CA LEU A 17 -11.06 -14.78 3.86
C LEU A 17 -11.65 -14.98 2.46
N GLN A 18 -12.66 -14.18 2.14
CA GLN A 18 -13.17 -14.05 0.78
C GLN A 18 -12.23 -13.14 -0.03
N ILE A 19 -12.11 -13.44 -1.32
CA ILE A 19 -11.48 -12.53 -2.28
C ILE A 19 -12.58 -12.17 -3.27
N ASP A 20 -12.86 -10.88 -3.38
CA ASP A 20 -13.74 -10.32 -4.38
C ASP A 20 -12.91 -9.58 -5.43
N GLU A 21 -13.14 -9.87 -6.71
CA GLU A 21 -12.40 -9.25 -7.82
C GLU A 21 -13.34 -8.24 -8.48
N GLU A 22 -13.03 -6.96 -8.32
CA GLU A 22 -13.84 -5.87 -8.84
C GLU A 22 -13.22 -5.28 -10.11
N ALA A 23 -14.03 -5.04 -11.13
CA ALA A 23 -13.55 -4.51 -12.41
C ALA A 23 -12.90 -3.12 -12.26
N ASP A 24 -13.46 -2.27 -11.40
CA ASP A 24 -12.92 -0.94 -11.07
C ASP A 24 -13.41 -0.50 -9.68
N LEU A 25 -12.71 -0.96 -8.64
CA LEU A 25 -13.05 -0.67 -7.24
C LEU A 25 -12.98 0.84 -6.92
N PHE A 26 -12.14 1.58 -7.65
CA PHE A 26 -11.89 3.00 -7.40
C PHE A 26 -12.42 3.92 -8.51
N ALA A 27 -13.35 3.43 -9.34
CA ALA A 27 -14.01 4.22 -10.39
C ALA A 27 -14.54 5.57 -9.86
N PRO A 28 -15.23 5.63 -8.70
CA PRO A 28 -15.81 6.88 -8.19
C PRO A 28 -14.78 7.89 -7.66
N VAL A 29 -13.52 7.50 -7.49
CA VAL A 29 -12.50 8.39 -6.92
C VAL A 29 -12.07 9.43 -7.94
N GLU A 30 -12.20 10.71 -7.59
CA GLU A 30 -11.72 11.80 -8.44
C GLU A 30 -10.20 11.84 -8.50
N ALA A 31 -9.67 12.12 -9.70
CA ALA A 31 -8.24 12.34 -9.88
C ALA A 31 -7.81 13.64 -9.18
N MET A 32 -6.61 13.64 -8.59
CA MET A 32 -6.09 14.76 -7.83
C MET A 32 -4.76 15.25 -8.41
N GLN A 33 -4.71 16.53 -8.78
CA GLN A 33 -3.55 17.13 -9.43
C GLN A 33 -2.27 17.12 -8.56
N PRO A 34 -1.16 16.50 -9.02
CA PRO A 34 0.09 16.52 -8.27
C PRO A 34 0.61 17.96 -8.14
N SER A 35 1.27 18.28 -7.02
CA SER A 35 1.95 19.58 -6.88
C SER A 35 3.08 19.72 -7.90
N GLU A 36 3.46 20.97 -8.19
CA GLU A 36 4.62 21.27 -9.03
C GLU A 36 5.91 20.65 -8.47
N THR A 37 6.03 20.53 -7.15
CA THR A 37 7.15 19.82 -6.50
C THR A 37 7.18 18.35 -6.89
N LEU A 38 6.06 17.64 -6.76
CA LEU A 38 6.01 16.22 -7.14
C LEU A 38 6.28 16.03 -8.65
N LYS A 39 5.68 16.88 -9.49
CA LYS A 39 5.90 16.84 -10.94
C LYS A 39 7.38 17.05 -11.29
N ALA A 40 8.03 18.07 -10.70
CA ALA A 40 9.43 18.35 -10.93
C ALA A 40 10.34 17.20 -10.45
N THR A 41 10.06 16.64 -9.27
CA THR A 41 10.79 15.47 -8.76
C THR A 41 10.67 14.29 -9.71
N LEU A 42 9.45 13.87 -10.08
CA LEU A 42 9.27 12.71 -10.95
C LEU A 42 9.78 12.93 -12.38
N ALA A 43 9.79 14.17 -12.87
CA ALA A 43 10.41 14.49 -14.16
C ALA A 43 11.93 14.21 -14.16
N GLU A 44 12.60 14.34 -13.02
CA GLU A 44 14.02 14.01 -12.86
C GLU A 44 14.23 12.53 -12.54
N THR A 45 13.40 11.96 -11.67
CA THR A 45 13.71 10.69 -11.00
C THR A 45 13.04 9.46 -11.61
N LEU A 46 11.93 9.63 -12.36
CA LEU A 46 11.13 8.50 -12.84
C LEU A 46 11.91 7.60 -13.81
N GLU A 47 12.44 8.18 -14.89
CA GLU A 47 13.20 7.41 -15.90
C GLU A 47 14.43 6.76 -15.27
N LEU A 48 15.13 7.48 -14.38
CA LEU A 48 16.29 6.97 -13.65
C LEU A 48 15.92 5.77 -12.77
N GLY A 49 14.83 5.86 -12.00
CA GLY A 49 14.36 4.77 -11.13
C GLY A 49 13.98 3.52 -11.91
N LEU A 50 13.31 3.69 -13.05
CA LEU A 50 12.94 2.59 -13.94
C LEU A 50 14.16 1.98 -14.63
N ALA A 51 15.12 2.80 -15.08
CA ALA A 51 16.32 2.34 -15.76
C ALA A 51 17.29 1.57 -14.84
N ILE A 52 17.44 2.01 -13.59
CA ILE A 52 18.26 1.29 -12.59
C ILE A 52 17.63 -0.06 -12.25
N ASN A 53 16.30 -0.12 -12.23
CA ASN A 53 15.52 -1.34 -12.05
C ASN A 53 15.88 -2.17 -10.80
N THR A 54 16.11 -1.49 -9.68
CA THR A 54 16.26 -2.14 -8.37
C THR A 54 15.10 -1.74 -7.46
N GLU A 55 14.75 -2.61 -6.52
CA GLU A 55 13.71 -2.33 -5.52
C GLU A 55 14.00 -1.00 -4.80
N LYS A 56 15.25 -0.83 -4.36
CA LYS A 56 15.70 0.40 -3.71
C LYS A 56 15.51 1.65 -4.57
N ALA A 57 15.89 1.59 -5.85
CA ALA A 57 15.76 2.74 -6.74
C ALA A 57 14.29 3.13 -6.96
N ARG A 58 13.38 2.16 -7.17
CA ARG A 58 11.95 2.42 -7.34
C ARG A 58 11.31 2.97 -6.07
N SER A 59 11.66 2.39 -4.94
CA SER A 59 11.25 2.83 -3.61
C SER A 59 11.64 4.28 -3.34
N GLU A 60 12.92 4.65 -3.56
CA GLU A 60 13.45 5.97 -3.23
C GLU A 60 13.09 7.05 -4.27
N LEU A 61 13.07 6.70 -5.56
CA LEU A 61 12.96 7.66 -6.66
C LEU A 61 11.54 7.84 -7.18
N ILE A 62 10.61 6.92 -6.89
CA ILE A 62 9.24 6.96 -7.44
C ILE A 62 8.19 6.85 -6.33
N ILE A 63 8.23 5.77 -5.54
CA ILE A 63 7.19 5.46 -4.56
C ILE A 63 7.23 6.47 -3.40
N THR A 64 8.41 6.69 -2.81
CA THR A 64 8.58 7.61 -1.68
C THR A 64 8.16 9.06 -2.02
N PRO A 65 8.58 9.67 -3.14
CA PRO A 65 8.12 11.00 -3.52
C PRO A 65 6.59 11.13 -3.59
N LEU A 66 5.91 10.12 -4.13
CA LEU A 66 4.46 10.07 -4.22
C LEU A 66 3.81 9.95 -2.82
N LEU A 67 4.29 9.05 -1.97
CA LEU A 67 3.76 8.91 -0.60
C LEU A 67 4.02 10.16 0.26
N LEU A 68 5.12 10.88 0.03
CA LEU A 68 5.38 12.17 0.66
C LEU A 68 4.39 13.25 0.17
N GLU A 69 3.94 13.20 -1.08
CA GLU A 69 2.88 14.08 -1.57
C GLU A 69 1.53 13.79 -0.89
N VAL A 70 1.18 12.51 -0.77
CA VAL A 70 -0.02 12.07 -0.01
C VAL A 70 0.02 12.64 1.39
N ARG A 71 1.17 12.51 2.07
CA ARG A 71 1.39 13.06 3.41
C ARG A 71 1.31 14.59 3.48
N ARG A 72 1.76 15.30 2.44
CA ARG A 72 1.67 16.78 2.37
C ARG A 72 0.24 17.26 2.14
N LYS A 73 -0.54 16.53 1.34
CA LYS A 73 -1.93 16.86 1.00
C LYS A 73 -2.94 16.37 2.05
N ALA A 74 -2.55 15.45 2.92
CA ALA A 74 -3.38 15.04 4.05
C ALA A 74 -3.64 16.23 4.98
N ASN A 75 -4.92 16.51 5.27
CA ASN A 75 -5.34 17.59 6.17
C ASN A 75 -5.31 17.18 7.66
N PHE A 76 -4.63 16.07 7.98
CA PHE A 76 -4.51 15.50 9.31
C PHE A 76 -3.13 14.84 9.48
N PRO A 77 -2.67 14.58 10.72
CA PRO A 77 -1.40 13.90 10.94
C PRO A 77 -1.40 12.50 10.32
N LEU A 78 -0.43 12.29 9.43
CA LEU A 78 -0.20 11.02 8.75
C LEU A 78 1.27 10.65 8.94
N SER A 79 1.53 9.51 9.56
CA SER A 79 2.87 8.94 9.63
C SER A 79 3.12 8.00 8.45
N LEU A 80 4.37 8.00 7.98
CA LEU A 80 4.83 7.20 6.86
C LEU A 80 6.05 6.40 7.31
N PHE A 81 5.91 5.09 7.36
CA PHE A 81 7.01 4.18 7.63
C PHE A 81 7.49 3.55 6.33
N SER A 82 8.80 3.37 6.18
CA SER A 82 9.43 2.79 5.01
C SER A 82 10.44 1.72 5.45
N GLY A 83 10.30 0.50 4.95
CA GLY A 83 11.22 -0.61 5.23
C GLY A 83 11.29 -0.98 6.71
N VAL A 84 10.15 -1.08 7.39
CA VAL A 84 10.07 -1.32 8.84
C VAL A 84 9.63 -2.74 9.16
N GLU A 85 10.12 -3.29 10.27
CA GLU A 85 9.59 -4.53 10.82
C GLU A 85 8.18 -4.32 11.37
N PHE A 86 7.28 -5.25 11.03
CA PHE A 86 5.90 -5.23 11.51
C PHE A 86 5.47 -6.65 11.86
N ASN A 87 5.73 -7.06 13.10
CA ASN A 87 5.54 -8.43 13.57
C ASN A 87 4.29 -8.53 14.45
N VAL A 88 3.15 -8.92 13.87
CA VAL A 88 1.85 -8.90 14.56
C VAL A 88 1.46 -10.27 15.10
N ASP A 89 1.58 -11.32 14.29
CA ASP A 89 1.29 -12.70 14.70
C ASP A 89 2.24 -13.67 13.98
N SER A 90 3.39 -13.92 14.60
CA SER A 90 4.42 -14.79 14.03
C SER A 90 3.95 -16.24 13.86
N THR A 91 3.02 -16.69 14.69
CA THR A 91 2.47 -18.06 14.64
C THR A 91 1.66 -18.30 13.38
N LYS A 92 1.04 -17.24 12.83
CA LYS A 92 0.30 -17.28 11.56
C LYS A 92 1.10 -16.81 10.35
N GLY A 93 2.39 -16.52 10.55
CA GLY A 93 3.25 -15.98 9.49
C GLY A 93 3.02 -14.49 9.19
N LEU A 94 2.28 -13.78 10.04
CA LEU A 94 2.05 -12.34 9.93
C LEU A 94 3.21 -11.57 10.60
N ASN A 95 4.39 -11.70 9.99
CA ASN A 95 5.64 -11.10 10.45
C ASN A 95 6.57 -10.81 9.26
N GLY A 96 7.52 -9.91 9.47
CA GLY A 96 8.53 -9.51 8.50
C GLY A 96 8.56 -8.00 8.25
N TYR A 97 9.34 -7.61 7.24
CA TYR A 97 9.46 -6.23 6.81
C TYR A 97 8.29 -5.84 5.90
N CYS A 98 7.80 -4.61 6.09
CA CYS A 98 6.84 -3.97 5.20
C CYS A 98 7.54 -2.86 4.42
N ASP A 99 7.25 -2.76 3.13
CA ASP A 99 7.86 -1.73 2.28
C ASP A 99 7.38 -0.36 2.71
N PHE A 100 6.06 -0.14 2.80
CA PHE A 100 5.50 1.07 3.40
C PHE A 100 4.23 0.84 4.21
N ILE A 101 4.09 1.63 5.28
CA ILE A 101 2.89 1.70 6.11
C ILE A 101 2.51 3.17 6.30
N LEU A 102 1.25 3.49 6.02
CA LEU A 102 0.66 4.79 6.35
C LEU A 102 -0.32 4.62 7.50
N SER A 103 -0.25 5.55 8.44
CA SER A 103 -0.95 5.51 9.71
C SER A 103 -1.61 6.85 9.98
N ARG A 104 -2.88 6.85 10.43
CA ARG A 104 -3.58 8.08 10.85
C ARG A 104 -3.10 8.53 12.24
N SER A 105 -1.81 8.81 12.36
CA SER A 105 -1.16 9.20 13.60
C SER A 105 -0.10 10.26 13.35
N LYS A 106 0.16 11.08 14.37
CA LYS A 106 1.33 11.98 14.40
C LYS A 106 2.63 11.28 14.80
N GLU A 107 2.52 10.07 15.36
CA GLU A 107 3.66 9.31 15.86
C GLU A 107 4.41 8.66 14.69
N GLN A 108 5.70 8.97 14.60
CA GLN A 108 6.59 8.54 13.51
C GLN A 108 7.71 7.59 14.00
N LEU A 109 7.79 7.36 15.32
CA LEU A 109 8.77 6.47 15.94
C LEU A 109 8.18 5.08 16.24
N THR A 110 6.86 5.00 16.32
CA THR A 110 6.08 3.78 16.62
C THR A 110 4.92 3.70 15.66
N ILE A 111 4.63 2.48 15.17
CA ILE A 111 3.50 2.23 14.28
C ILE A 111 2.22 2.24 15.12
N ASN A 112 1.26 3.09 14.75
CA ASN A 112 -0.04 3.16 15.41
C ASN A 112 -1.11 3.23 14.33
N ALA A 113 -2.26 2.58 14.52
CA ALA A 113 -3.41 2.75 13.63
C ALA A 113 -3.11 2.67 12.10
N PRO A 114 -2.39 1.65 11.56
CA PRO A 114 -2.18 1.54 10.11
C PRO A 114 -3.48 1.54 9.32
N VAL A 115 -3.49 2.23 8.19
CA VAL A 115 -4.66 2.35 7.29
C VAL A 115 -4.36 2.01 5.84
N VAL A 116 -3.11 2.18 5.41
CA VAL A 116 -2.69 1.80 4.06
C VAL A 116 -1.37 1.05 4.14
N ILE A 117 -1.33 -0.08 3.44
CA ILE A 117 -0.12 -0.86 3.20
C ILE A 117 0.27 -0.69 1.73
N VAL A 118 1.54 -0.41 1.46
CA VAL A 118 2.08 -0.46 0.10
C VAL A 118 3.18 -1.49 0.05
N VAL A 119 3.05 -2.43 -0.87
CA VAL A 119 4.03 -3.50 -1.14
C VAL A 119 4.66 -3.25 -2.50
N GLU A 120 5.98 -3.33 -2.55
CA GLU A 120 6.70 -3.32 -3.81
C GLU A 120 6.68 -4.72 -4.44
N ALA A 121 6.24 -4.79 -5.70
CA ALA A 121 6.23 -6.01 -6.47
C ALA A 121 7.66 -6.41 -6.87
N LYS A 122 8.09 -7.54 -6.33
CA LYS A 122 9.37 -8.17 -6.70
C LYS A 122 9.33 -8.68 -8.14
N ASN A 123 10.45 -8.53 -8.85
CA ASN A 123 10.59 -8.94 -10.26
C ASN A 123 9.46 -8.40 -11.15
N GLU A 124 8.94 -7.21 -10.85
CA GLU A 124 7.85 -6.56 -11.60
C GLU A 124 6.52 -7.33 -11.61
N ASN A 125 6.37 -8.33 -10.73
CA ASN A 125 5.19 -9.19 -10.71
C ASN A 125 4.13 -8.67 -9.73
N ILE A 126 3.24 -7.79 -10.22
CA ILE A 126 2.11 -7.25 -9.46
C ILE A 126 1.26 -8.38 -8.85
N THR A 127 0.87 -9.37 -9.66
CA THR A 127 0.03 -10.49 -9.19
C THR A 127 0.71 -11.32 -8.11
N GLY A 128 2.04 -11.45 -8.18
CA GLY A 128 2.85 -12.12 -7.15
C GLY A 128 2.83 -11.41 -5.80
N GLY A 129 2.74 -10.08 -5.80
CA GLY A 129 2.71 -9.26 -4.58
C GLY A 129 1.35 -9.20 -3.88
N LEU A 130 0.25 -9.59 -4.55
CA LEU A 130 -1.12 -9.48 -4.00
C LEU A 130 -1.30 -10.27 -2.70
N GLY A 131 -0.74 -11.47 -2.61
CA GLY A 131 -0.85 -12.30 -1.41
C GLY A 131 -0.08 -11.73 -0.22
N GLN A 132 1.11 -11.19 -0.47
CA GLN A 132 1.91 -10.49 0.54
C GLN A 132 1.17 -9.25 1.04
N CYS A 133 0.64 -8.43 0.12
CA CYS A 133 -0.12 -7.23 0.47
C CYS A 133 -1.35 -7.58 1.31
N ALA A 134 -2.16 -8.55 0.90
CA ALA A 134 -3.33 -9.00 1.67
C ALA A 134 -2.96 -9.52 3.06
N ALA A 135 -1.86 -10.28 3.20
CA ALA A 135 -1.36 -10.74 4.48
C ALA A 135 -0.95 -9.57 5.40
N THR A 136 -0.23 -8.59 4.86
CA THR A 136 0.16 -7.40 5.63
C THR A 136 -1.04 -6.51 5.98
N MET A 137 -2.05 -6.39 5.11
CA MET A 137 -3.32 -5.71 5.41
C MET A 137 -4.07 -6.39 6.56
N LEU A 138 -4.13 -7.73 6.56
CA LEU A 138 -4.72 -8.49 7.66
C LEU A 138 -3.96 -8.29 8.97
N ALA A 139 -2.62 -8.25 8.91
CA ALA A 139 -1.80 -7.93 10.08
C ALA A 139 -2.09 -6.52 10.62
N ALA A 140 -2.23 -5.52 9.74
CA ALA A 140 -2.63 -4.17 10.11
C ALA A 140 -4.02 -4.13 10.77
N GLN A 141 -4.99 -4.86 10.22
CA GLN A 141 -6.32 -4.99 10.82
C GLN A 141 -6.26 -5.60 12.22
N LEU A 142 -5.52 -6.70 12.40
CA LEU A 142 -5.34 -7.36 13.70
C LEU A 142 -4.62 -6.47 14.71
N PHE A 143 -3.57 -5.77 14.27
CA PHE A 143 -2.86 -4.80 15.09
C PHE A 143 -3.80 -3.69 15.59
N ASN A 144 -4.60 -3.12 14.69
CA ASN A 144 -5.58 -2.10 15.05
C ASN A 144 -6.60 -2.60 16.07
N GLN A 145 -7.09 -3.83 15.90
CA GLN A 145 -8.02 -4.45 16.86
C GLN A 145 -7.38 -4.66 18.24
N GLN A 146 -6.12 -5.11 18.29
CA GLN A 146 -5.36 -5.32 19.53
C GLN A 146 -5.15 -4.01 20.30
N GLU A 147 -4.92 -2.91 19.57
CA GLU A 147 -4.75 -1.56 20.12
C GLU A 147 -6.09 -0.84 20.39
N GLY A 148 -7.23 -1.50 20.17
CA GLY A 148 -8.57 -0.94 20.41
C GLY A 148 -8.98 0.17 19.43
N SER A 149 -8.37 0.22 18.24
CA SER A 149 -8.72 1.18 17.20
C SER A 149 -10.01 0.79 16.47
N GLU A 150 -10.86 1.76 16.16
CA GLU A 150 -12.12 1.56 15.43
C GLU A 150 -11.96 1.54 13.89
N ILE A 151 -10.72 1.50 13.38
CA ILE A 151 -10.46 1.42 11.93
C ILE A 151 -10.95 0.07 11.40
N LYS A 152 -12.00 0.11 10.57
CA LYS A 152 -12.63 -1.08 9.99
C LYS A 152 -12.01 -1.51 8.67
N THR A 153 -11.53 -0.54 7.90
CA THR A 153 -11.06 -0.73 6.53
C THR A 153 -9.56 -0.51 6.47
N ILE A 154 -8.85 -1.48 5.91
CA ILE A 154 -7.42 -1.36 5.58
C ILE A 154 -7.31 -1.37 4.08
N TYR A 155 -6.59 -0.41 3.52
CA TYR A 155 -6.29 -0.38 2.09
C TYR A 155 -4.90 -0.93 1.80
N GLY A 156 -4.76 -1.46 0.60
CA GLY A 156 -3.52 -2.04 0.11
C GLY A 156 -3.19 -1.50 -1.27
N SER A 157 -1.90 -1.47 -1.58
CA SER A 157 -1.42 -1.32 -2.94
C SER A 157 -0.24 -2.24 -3.18
N VAL A 158 -0.20 -2.83 -4.37
CA VAL A 158 0.99 -3.47 -4.92
C VAL A 158 1.50 -2.61 -6.07
N THR A 159 2.79 -2.29 -6.07
CA THR A 159 3.35 -1.40 -7.08
C THR A 159 4.73 -1.81 -7.56
N THR A 160 5.02 -1.54 -8.83
CA THR A 160 6.37 -1.61 -9.41
C THR A 160 7.04 -0.23 -9.49
N GLY A 161 6.43 0.80 -8.91
CA GLY A 161 6.73 2.21 -9.21
C GLY A 161 6.04 2.68 -10.49
N ASP A 162 6.08 1.89 -11.56
CA ASP A 162 5.41 2.17 -12.84
C ASP A 162 3.93 1.78 -12.84
N ILE A 163 3.57 0.64 -12.26
CA ILE A 163 2.20 0.13 -12.22
C ILE A 163 1.74 0.07 -10.77
N TRP A 164 0.49 0.44 -10.52
CA TRP A 164 -0.18 0.40 -9.23
C TRP A 164 -1.46 -0.42 -9.33
N LYS A 165 -1.68 -1.31 -8.37
CA LYS A 165 -2.91 -2.09 -8.20
C LYS A 165 -3.36 -2.00 -6.76
N PHE A 166 -4.63 -1.70 -6.55
CA PHE A 166 -5.17 -1.40 -5.23
C PHE A 166 -6.08 -2.50 -4.69
N LEU A 167 -6.16 -2.57 -3.36
CA LEU A 167 -6.94 -3.52 -2.60
C LEU A 167 -7.68 -2.82 -1.46
N LYS A 168 -8.80 -3.39 -1.03
CA LYS A 168 -9.53 -3.02 0.19
C LYS A 168 -9.75 -4.29 1.02
N LEU A 169 -9.42 -4.24 2.31
CA LEU A 169 -9.81 -5.24 3.30
C LEU A 169 -10.82 -4.61 4.24
N GLU A 170 -11.98 -5.24 4.33
CA GLU A 170 -13.02 -4.89 5.28
C GLU A 170 -13.57 -6.18 5.88
N GLU A 171 -13.62 -6.24 7.22
CA GLU A 171 -13.99 -7.44 7.96
C GLU A 171 -13.21 -8.69 7.51
N SER A 172 -13.82 -9.56 6.71
CA SER A 172 -13.27 -10.84 6.23
C SER A 172 -13.19 -10.95 4.71
N GLU A 173 -13.33 -9.82 4.01
CA GLU A 173 -13.32 -9.74 2.55
C GLU A 173 -12.18 -8.85 2.06
N VAL A 174 -11.41 -9.37 1.10
CA VAL A 174 -10.41 -8.59 0.37
C VAL A 174 -10.93 -8.33 -1.04
N SER A 175 -11.33 -7.09 -1.31
CA SER A 175 -11.65 -6.61 -2.66
C SER A 175 -10.36 -6.24 -3.38
N ILE A 176 -10.18 -6.74 -4.61
CA ILE A 176 -9.01 -6.46 -5.46
C ILE A 176 -9.49 -5.72 -6.70
N ASP A 177 -8.90 -4.54 -6.95
CA ASP A 177 -9.13 -3.82 -8.19
C ASP A 177 -8.42 -4.54 -9.35
N LEU A 178 -9.17 -4.96 -10.37
CA LEU A 178 -8.60 -5.58 -11.57
C LEU A 178 -7.89 -4.57 -12.47
N ASN A 179 -8.15 -3.26 -12.33
CA ASN A 179 -7.43 -2.23 -13.06
C ASN A 179 -5.97 -2.12 -12.64
N ASN A 180 -5.13 -1.80 -13.62
CA ASN A 180 -3.74 -1.40 -13.42
C ASN A 180 -3.65 0.09 -13.73
N TYR A 181 -3.22 0.87 -12.75
CA TYR A 181 -2.98 2.31 -12.92
C TYR A 181 -1.51 2.51 -13.22
N TYR A 182 -1.21 3.11 -14.36
CA TYR A 182 0.17 3.38 -14.74
C TYR A 182 0.62 4.72 -14.15
N ILE A 183 1.91 4.91 -13.90
CA ILE A 183 2.45 6.14 -13.30
C ILE A 183 2.18 7.39 -14.14
N LYS A 184 1.89 7.22 -15.43
CA LYS A 184 1.38 8.28 -16.32
C LYS A 184 0.00 8.83 -15.90
N GLU A 185 -0.78 8.04 -15.16
CA GLU A 185 -2.07 8.37 -14.54
C GLU A 185 -1.84 8.82 -13.08
N LEU A 186 -0.78 9.61 -12.86
CA LEU A 186 -0.30 10.04 -11.55
C LEU A 186 -1.39 10.72 -10.71
N ASP A 187 -2.25 11.50 -11.35
CA ASP A 187 -3.36 12.20 -10.71
C ASP A 187 -4.44 11.24 -10.20
N LYS A 188 -4.80 10.21 -10.97
CA LYS A 188 -5.71 9.15 -10.52
C LYS A 188 -5.10 8.35 -9.38
N ILE A 189 -3.84 7.93 -9.49
CA ILE A 189 -3.12 7.22 -8.42
C ILE A 189 -3.10 8.05 -7.13
N LEU A 190 -2.77 9.34 -7.24
CA LEU A 190 -2.76 10.26 -6.11
C LEU A 190 -4.15 10.43 -5.49
N GLY A 191 -5.20 10.54 -6.33
CA GLY A 191 -6.59 10.58 -5.87
C GLY A 191 -6.99 9.35 -5.06
N ILE A 192 -6.63 8.15 -5.54
CA ILE A 192 -6.88 6.88 -4.84
C ILE A 192 -6.14 6.85 -3.50
N LEU A 193 -4.84 7.13 -3.49
CA LEU A 193 -4.04 7.14 -2.25
C LEU A 193 -4.52 8.17 -1.23
N LEU A 194 -5.01 9.33 -1.67
CA LEU A 194 -5.63 10.30 -0.78
C LEU A 194 -6.96 9.79 -0.23
N LYS A 195 -7.78 9.16 -1.08
CA LYS A 195 -9.06 8.59 -0.65
C LYS A 195 -8.88 7.51 0.42
N THR A 196 -7.83 6.69 0.30
CA THR A 196 -7.60 5.55 1.19
C THR A 196 -7.11 5.94 2.59
N ILE A 197 -6.53 7.14 2.76
CA ILE A 197 -6.10 7.63 4.08
C ILE A 197 -7.22 8.37 4.82
N GLU A 198 -8.30 8.76 4.13
CA GLU A 198 -9.40 9.52 4.73
C GLU A 198 -10.05 8.76 5.92
N PRO A 199 -10.51 9.48 6.97
CA PRO A 199 -11.15 8.92 8.14
C PRO A 199 -12.33 7.97 7.89
#